data_AF-A0A7S1IUX8-F1
#
_entry.id   AF-A0A7S1IUX8-F1
#
_cell.length_a   1.000
_cell.length_b   1.000
_cell.length_c   1.000
_cell.angle_alpha   90.00
_cell.angle_beta   90.00
_cell.angle_gamma   90.00
#
_symmetry.space_group_name_H-M   'P 1'
#
loop_
_entity.id
_entity.type
_entity.pdbx_description
1 polymer ?
#
loop_
_entity_poly.entity_id
_entity_poly.type
_entity_poly.pdbx_seq_one_letter_code
_entity_poly.pdbx_strand_id
1 'polypeptide(L)'
;MLSQVQVEQFRRLGYLVLPQLIPPELAARLRDRYDSLFAGRFETGVYPDEWHWREGISFPTAPREIVNGWKADRLVASVALSEELGRMAAQLMGWEQGTRIAQDDVLWKPPKAKGIGFHQDSAYISTQFQPYLDNSVTIWIALDDADPETGVVEYAAGSHKWTKQAQHSAGDSSFHGGEDYKAGCRRAAEAAGVDFDSLEFEG
;
A
#
# COMPACT_ATOMS: atom_id res chain seq x y z
N MET A 1 4.55 -16.29 -12.18
CA MET A 1 3.12 -16.51 -12.48
C MET A 1 2.45 -17.11 -11.26
N LEU A 2 1.29 -16.58 -10.86
CA LEU A 2 0.56 -17.06 -9.69
C LEU A 2 -0.19 -18.35 -9.99
N SER A 3 -0.30 -19.23 -9.00
CA SER A 3 -1.15 -20.42 -9.08
C SER A 3 -2.63 -20.04 -9.05
N GLN A 4 -3.48 -20.93 -9.58
CA GLN A 4 -4.94 -20.74 -9.54
C GLN A 4 -5.46 -20.60 -8.09
N VAL A 5 -4.90 -21.37 -7.16
CA VAL A 5 -5.24 -21.29 -5.72
C VAL A 5 -4.94 -19.90 -5.15
N GLN A 6 -3.79 -19.30 -5.50
CA GLN A 6 -3.44 -17.95 -5.06
C GLN A 6 -4.38 -16.89 -5.65
N VAL A 7 -4.75 -17.02 -6.92
CA VAL A 7 -5.73 -16.13 -7.57
C VAL A 7 -7.10 -16.24 -6.90
N GLU A 8 -7.55 -17.45 -6.58
CA GLU A 8 -8.82 -17.68 -5.89
C GLU A 8 -8.81 -17.16 -4.45
N GLN A 9 -7.68 -17.30 -3.74
CA GLN A 9 -7.47 -16.71 -2.43
C GLN A 9 -7.61 -15.18 -2.49
N PHE A 10 -6.92 -14.52 -3.43
CA PHE A 10 -7.02 -13.08 -3.63
C PHE A 10 -8.47 -12.64 -3.91
N ARG A 11 -9.17 -13.33 -4.82
CA ARG A 11 -10.58 -13.01 -5.13
C ARG A 11 -11.50 -13.21 -3.92
N ARG A 12 -11.22 -14.20 -3.09
CA ARG A 12 -12.02 -14.50 -1.89
C ARG A 12 -11.76 -13.47 -0.79
N LEU A 13 -10.50 -13.21 -0.46
CA LEU A 13 -10.05 -12.44 0.70
C LEU A 13 -9.82 -10.95 0.43
N GLY A 14 -9.53 -10.56 -0.81
CA GLY A 14 -9.18 -9.20 -1.19
C GLY A 14 -7.68 -8.87 -1.04
N TYR A 15 -6.89 -9.82 -0.54
CA TYR A 15 -5.43 -9.70 -0.41
C TYR A 15 -4.75 -11.05 -0.66
N LEU A 16 -3.44 -11.02 -0.90
CA LEU A 16 -2.60 -12.20 -1.06
C LEU A 16 -1.21 -11.92 -0.51
N VAL A 17 -0.78 -12.70 0.49
CA VAL A 17 0.57 -12.61 1.05
C VAL A 17 1.49 -13.55 0.29
N LEU A 18 2.60 -13.00 -0.21
CA LEU A 18 3.62 -13.74 -0.95
C LEU A 18 4.96 -13.62 -0.23
N PRO A 19 5.46 -14.69 0.41
CA PRO A 19 6.75 -14.65 1.06
C PRO A 19 7.85 -14.46 0.00
N GLN A 20 8.79 -13.55 0.29
CA GLN A 20 9.94 -13.27 -0.57
C GLN A 20 9.54 -12.91 -2.01
N LEU A 21 8.54 -12.02 -2.16
CA LEU A 21 8.11 -11.49 -3.45
C LEU A 21 9.27 -10.89 -4.26
N ILE A 22 10.25 -10.29 -3.56
CA ILE A 22 11.54 -9.88 -4.10
C ILE A 22 12.67 -10.57 -3.36
N PRO A 23 13.87 -10.73 -3.97
CA PRO A 23 15.04 -11.27 -3.29
C PRO A 23 15.39 -10.45 -2.04
N PRO A 24 15.76 -11.07 -0.91
CA PRO A 24 16.16 -10.36 0.30
C PRO A 24 17.30 -9.35 0.08
N GLU A 25 18.24 -9.66 -0.81
CA GLU A 25 19.35 -8.77 -1.16
C GLU A 25 18.88 -7.54 -1.92
N LEU A 26 17.82 -7.66 -2.73
CA LEU A 26 17.20 -6.52 -3.39
C LEU A 26 16.46 -5.65 -2.38
N ALA A 27 15.74 -6.25 -1.43
CA ALA A 27 15.08 -5.53 -0.35
C ALA A 27 16.09 -4.72 0.51
N ALA A 28 17.21 -5.32 0.88
CA ALA A 28 18.28 -4.65 1.61
C ALA A 28 18.86 -3.46 0.81
N ARG A 29 19.15 -3.67 -0.49
CA ARG A 29 19.66 -2.60 -1.35
C ARG A 29 18.67 -1.45 -1.54
N LEU A 30 17.36 -1.74 -1.58
CA LEU A 30 16.31 -0.71 -1.61
C LEU A 30 16.27 0.09 -0.31
N ARG A 31 16.36 -0.59 0.85
CA ARG A 31 16.44 0.03 2.17
C ARG A 31 17.61 1.01 2.26
N ASP A 32 18.78 0.63 1.74
CA ASP A 32 19.97 1.49 1.70
C ASP A 32 19.78 2.78 0.86
N ARG A 33 18.75 2.85 0.01
CA ARG A 33 18.42 4.08 -0.75
C ARG A 33 17.71 5.11 0.11
N TYR A 34 17.03 4.71 1.18
CA TYR A 34 16.13 5.57 1.95
C TYR A 34 16.86 6.80 2.52
N ASP A 35 18.04 6.63 3.12
CA ASP A 35 18.82 7.73 3.67
C ASP A 35 19.17 8.78 2.62
N SER A 36 19.46 8.35 1.38
CA SER A 36 19.78 9.28 0.29
C SER A 36 18.53 9.95 -0.28
N LEU A 37 17.48 9.17 -0.54
CA LEU A 37 16.20 9.67 -1.03
C LEU A 37 15.62 10.74 -0.09
N PHE A 38 15.52 10.46 1.21
CA PHE A 38 14.95 11.37 2.19
C PHE A 38 15.85 12.54 2.58
N ALA A 39 17.12 12.51 2.20
CA ALA A 39 18.02 13.66 2.26
C ALA A 39 18.04 14.48 0.96
N GLY A 40 17.16 14.17 -0.01
CA GLY A 40 17.06 14.89 -1.29
C GLY A 40 18.17 14.57 -2.29
N ARG A 41 18.89 13.46 -2.11
CA ARG A 41 19.93 12.99 -3.03
C ARG A 41 19.34 12.01 -4.03
N PHE A 42 18.73 12.54 -5.09
CA PHE A 42 18.09 11.76 -6.15
C PHE A 42 19.11 11.34 -7.21
N GLU A 43 19.23 10.04 -7.44
CA GLU A 43 20.25 9.44 -8.33
C GLU A 43 20.04 9.78 -9.79
N THR A 44 18.78 9.96 -10.22
CA THR A 44 18.44 10.37 -11.58
C THR A 44 18.58 11.88 -11.81
N GLY A 45 18.72 12.67 -10.74
CA GLY A 45 18.60 14.13 -10.78
C GLY A 45 17.16 14.64 -10.98
N VAL A 46 16.18 13.75 -11.06
CA VAL A 46 14.75 14.08 -11.19
C VAL A 46 14.11 14.05 -9.80
N TYR A 47 13.27 15.05 -9.52
CA TYR A 47 12.51 15.08 -8.28
C TYR A 47 11.35 14.08 -8.34
N PRO A 48 11.01 13.43 -7.21
CA PRO A 48 9.73 12.75 -7.07
C PRO A 48 8.59 13.78 -7.11
N ASP A 49 7.36 13.31 -7.25
CA ASP A 49 6.20 14.21 -7.35
C ASP A 49 5.87 14.85 -6.00
N GLU A 50 5.98 14.08 -4.93
CA GLU A 50 5.88 14.58 -3.56
C GLU A 50 7.01 14.03 -2.69
N TRP A 51 7.44 14.83 -1.72
CA TRP A 51 8.51 14.49 -0.79
C TRP A 51 8.18 15.08 0.59
N HIS A 52 7.61 14.22 1.43
CA HIS A 52 7.17 14.51 2.77
C HIS A 52 8.23 14.06 3.78
N TRP A 53 8.83 15.04 4.46
CA TRP A 53 9.94 15.00 5.43
C TRP A 53 11.24 15.60 4.88
N ARG A 54 11.86 16.51 5.63
CA ARG A 54 13.16 17.11 5.31
C ARG A 54 14.08 17.09 6.51
N GLU A 55 15.31 16.65 6.28
CA GLU A 55 16.36 16.62 7.30
C GLU A 55 16.59 18.03 7.89
N GLY A 56 16.66 18.11 9.22
CA GLY A 56 16.83 19.37 9.95
C GLY A 56 15.60 20.27 10.03
N ILE A 57 14.48 19.92 9.37
CA ILE A 57 13.22 20.70 9.40
C ILE A 57 12.10 19.88 10.03
N SER A 58 11.91 18.64 9.59
CA SER A 58 10.83 17.77 10.05
C SER A 58 11.21 17.07 11.36
N PHE A 59 10.19 16.71 12.16
CA PHE A 59 10.44 15.92 13.37
C PHE A 59 11.09 14.58 13.01
N PRO A 60 12.14 14.13 13.72
CA PRO A 60 12.80 12.86 13.43
C PRO A 60 11.87 11.64 13.52
N THR A 61 10.83 11.74 14.34
CA THR A 61 9.82 10.71 14.58
C THR A 61 8.62 10.77 13.63
N ALA A 62 8.56 11.75 12.73
CA ALA A 62 7.48 11.84 11.78
C ALA A 62 7.59 10.70 10.75
N PRO A 63 6.46 10.10 10.32
CA PRO A 63 6.45 9.25 9.14
C PRO A 63 6.92 10.07 7.94
N ARG A 64 7.58 9.38 7.00
CA ARG A 64 8.17 9.98 5.81
C ARG A 64 7.63 9.27 4.59
N GLU A 65 7.44 10.02 3.53
CA GLU A 65 6.88 9.53 2.29
C GLU A 65 7.50 10.26 1.11
N ILE A 66 7.77 9.50 0.05
CA ILE A 66 8.08 10.04 -1.28
C ILE A 66 7.10 9.40 -2.25
N VAL A 67 6.40 10.24 -3.02
CA VAL A 67 5.44 9.82 -4.05
C VAL A 67 6.11 9.85 -5.41
N ASN A 68 5.96 8.76 -6.17
CA ASN A 68 6.65 8.53 -7.44
C ASN A 68 8.18 8.50 -7.32
N GLY A 69 8.68 7.77 -6.31
CA GLY A 69 10.10 7.53 -6.06
C GLY A 69 10.82 6.87 -7.24
N TRP A 70 10.10 6.12 -8.09
CA TRP A 70 10.64 5.54 -9.32
C TRP A 70 11.27 6.58 -10.26
N LYS A 71 10.82 7.84 -10.24
CA LYS A 71 11.39 8.91 -11.06
C LYS A 71 12.78 9.33 -10.56
N ALA A 72 12.98 9.26 -9.25
CA ALA A 72 14.15 9.77 -8.54
C ALA A 72 15.29 8.74 -8.41
N ASP A 73 15.00 7.45 -8.58
CA ASP A 73 15.95 6.37 -8.31
C ASP A 73 15.73 5.14 -9.19
N ARG A 74 16.77 4.72 -9.91
CA ARG A 74 16.70 3.57 -10.83
C ARG A 74 16.48 2.22 -10.13
N LEU A 75 16.91 2.06 -8.87
CA LEU A 75 16.67 0.82 -8.13
C LEU A 75 15.22 0.73 -7.70
N VAL A 76 14.63 1.82 -7.21
CA VAL A 76 13.18 1.92 -6.93
C VAL A 76 12.40 1.65 -8.22
N ALA A 77 12.79 2.29 -9.33
CA ALA A 77 12.16 2.07 -10.64
C ALA A 77 12.22 0.62 -11.11
N SER A 78 13.31 -0.10 -10.83
CA SER A 78 13.45 -1.51 -11.24
C SER A 78 12.40 -2.43 -10.60
N VAL A 79 11.85 -2.04 -9.45
CA VAL A 79 10.77 -2.77 -8.77
C VAL A 79 9.41 -2.18 -9.13
N ALA A 80 9.24 -0.87 -9.00
CA ALA A 80 7.97 -0.19 -9.30
C ALA A 80 7.50 -0.41 -10.76
N LEU A 81 8.43 -0.51 -11.70
CA LEU A 81 8.16 -0.75 -13.13
C LEU A 81 8.43 -2.20 -13.56
N SER A 82 8.51 -3.14 -12.62
CA SER A 82 8.80 -4.55 -12.92
C SER A 82 7.71 -5.17 -13.80
N GLU A 83 8.11 -5.74 -14.94
CA GLU A 83 7.22 -6.47 -15.84
C GLU A 83 6.60 -7.69 -15.13
N GLU A 84 7.35 -8.36 -14.26
CA GLU A 84 6.86 -9.55 -13.54
C GLU A 84 5.76 -9.17 -12.55
N LEU A 85 5.98 -8.12 -11.74
CA LEU A 85 4.97 -7.63 -10.79
C LEU A 85 3.75 -7.10 -11.55
N GLY A 86 3.97 -6.39 -12.65
CA GLY A 86 2.90 -5.93 -13.53
C GLY A 86 2.06 -7.09 -14.09
N ARG A 87 2.69 -8.20 -14.51
CA ARG A 87 1.99 -9.40 -14.98
C ARG A 87 1.21 -10.10 -13.86
N MET A 88 1.75 -10.13 -12.64
CA MET A 88 1.05 -10.69 -11.47
C MET A 88 -0.18 -9.85 -11.11
N ALA A 89 -0.07 -8.52 -11.06
CA ALA A 89 -1.20 -7.63 -10.85
C ALA A 89 -2.28 -7.80 -11.94
N ALA A 90 -1.88 -7.88 -13.21
CA ALA A 90 -2.80 -8.13 -14.32
C ALA A 90 -3.54 -9.48 -14.15
N GLN A 91 -2.82 -10.53 -13.75
CA GLN A 91 -3.40 -11.85 -13.50
C GLN A 91 -4.42 -11.83 -12.36
N LEU A 92 -4.11 -11.18 -11.24
CA LEU A 92 -5.01 -11.06 -10.08
C LEU A 92 -6.30 -10.33 -10.44
N MET A 93 -6.16 -9.22 -11.17
CA MET A 93 -7.28 -8.35 -11.55
C MET A 93 -8.04 -8.82 -12.80
N GLY A 94 -7.52 -9.81 -13.52
CA GLY A 94 -8.12 -10.28 -14.78
C GLY A 94 -7.99 -9.27 -15.92
N TRP A 95 -6.96 -8.40 -15.89
CA TRP A 95 -6.74 -7.39 -16.93
C TRP A 95 -5.98 -7.98 -18.12
N GLU A 96 -6.68 -8.20 -19.23
CA GLU A 96 -6.10 -8.85 -20.42
C GLU A 96 -5.04 -8.01 -21.14
N GLN A 97 -5.15 -6.68 -21.08
CA GLN A 97 -4.24 -5.75 -21.75
C GLN A 97 -2.96 -5.45 -20.95
N GLY A 98 -2.91 -5.87 -19.68
CA GLY A 98 -1.81 -5.60 -18.76
C GLY A 98 -2.10 -4.44 -17.79
N THR A 99 -1.03 -3.96 -17.17
CA THR A 99 -1.04 -2.98 -16.09
C THR A 99 -0.20 -1.76 -16.47
N ARG A 100 -0.49 -0.62 -15.84
CA ARG A 100 0.37 0.55 -15.84
C ARG A 100 0.57 0.98 -14.40
N ILE A 101 1.75 1.51 -14.09
CA ILE A 101 1.94 2.16 -12.80
C ILE A 101 1.04 3.40 -12.72
N ALA A 102 0.28 3.49 -11.63
CA ALA A 102 -0.41 4.72 -11.25
C ALA A 102 0.51 5.58 -10.38
N GLN A 103 1.05 4.99 -9.32
CA GLN A 103 1.90 5.63 -8.32
C GLN A 103 2.76 4.56 -7.61
N ASP A 104 3.96 4.92 -7.15
CA ASP A 104 4.66 4.22 -6.07
C ASP A 104 4.89 5.16 -4.89
N ASP A 105 4.83 4.61 -3.67
CA ASP A 105 5.14 5.35 -2.45
C ASP A 105 6.30 4.68 -1.72
N VAL A 106 7.37 5.43 -1.50
CA VAL A 106 8.48 5.03 -0.64
C VAL A 106 8.17 5.51 0.77
N LEU A 107 7.70 4.60 1.61
CA LEU A 107 7.24 4.90 2.97
C LEU A 107 8.29 4.51 4.00
N TRP A 108 8.66 5.45 4.87
CA TRP A 108 9.56 5.23 6.01
C TRP A 108 8.87 5.63 7.31
N LYS A 109 8.59 4.64 8.16
CA LYS A 109 8.02 4.85 9.50
C LYS A 109 9.11 4.63 10.56
N PRO A 110 9.63 5.69 11.22
CA PRO A 110 10.52 5.53 12.35
C PRO A 110 9.84 4.78 13.52
N PRO A 111 10.60 4.15 14.42
CA PRO A 111 10.03 3.58 15.64
C PRO A 111 9.15 4.57 16.39
N LYS A 112 7.98 4.12 16.87
CA LYS A 112 6.95 4.93 17.55
C LYS A 112 6.26 5.97 16.67
N ALA A 113 6.44 5.94 15.35
CA ALA A 113 5.59 6.70 14.44
C ALA A 113 4.13 6.26 14.61
N LYS A 114 3.19 7.19 14.38
CA LYS A 114 1.77 6.89 14.46
C LYS A 114 1.35 5.89 13.40
N GLY A 115 0.46 4.97 13.77
CA GLY A 115 -0.18 4.05 12.84
C GLY A 115 -1.14 4.75 11.88
N ILE A 116 -1.55 4.01 10.85
CA ILE A 116 -2.55 4.45 9.88
C ILE A 116 -3.85 3.70 10.20
N GLY A 117 -4.95 4.44 10.31
CA GLY A 117 -6.28 3.84 10.53
C GLY A 117 -6.75 3.06 9.30
N PHE A 118 -7.65 2.10 9.51
CA PHE A 118 -8.29 1.34 8.42
C PHE A 118 -8.98 2.27 7.43
N HIS A 119 -8.66 2.08 6.16
CA HIS A 119 -9.18 2.86 5.04
C HIS A 119 -9.21 1.99 3.78
N GLN A 120 -9.66 2.56 2.68
CA GLN A 120 -9.57 1.96 1.35
C GLN A 120 -8.94 2.95 0.38
N ASP A 121 -7.88 2.53 -0.31
CA ASP A 121 -7.14 3.35 -1.28
C ASP A 121 -8.04 3.90 -2.38
N SER A 122 -9.06 3.14 -2.78
CA SER A 122 -10.01 3.54 -3.83
C SER A 122 -10.78 4.82 -3.50
N ALA A 123 -10.96 5.14 -2.21
CA ALA A 123 -11.59 6.38 -1.78
C ALA A 123 -10.75 7.61 -2.15
N TYR A 124 -9.44 7.45 -2.31
CA TYR A 124 -8.49 8.53 -2.62
C TYR A 124 -8.08 8.52 -4.09
N ILE A 125 -7.89 7.33 -4.68
CA ILE A 125 -7.21 7.17 -5.97
C ILE A 125 -8.18 6.79 -7.11
N SER A 126 -9.21 5.99 -6.85
CA SER A 126 -10.00 5.38 -7.94
C SER A 126 -10.85 6.36 -8.75
N THR A 127 -11.08 7.59 -8.26
CA THR A 127 -11.77 8.64 -9.04
C THR A 127 -10.94 9.15 -10.22
N GLN A 128 -9.63 8.87 -10.25
CA GLN A 128 -8.71 9.30 -11.29
C GLN A 128 -8.69 8.36 -12.51
N PHE A 129 -9.33 7.19 -12.42
CA PHE A 129 -9.25 6.14 -13.45
C PHE A 129 -10.63 5.66 -13.91
N GLN A 130 -10.69 5.10 -15.12
CA GLN A 130 -11.88 4.47 -15.70
C GLN A 130 -11.56 3.01 -16.08
N PRO A 131 -12.41 2.02 -15.73
CA PRO A 131 -13.65 2.15 -14.95
C PRO A 131 -13.38 2.62 -13.51
N TYR A 132 -14.42 3.03 -12.78
CA TYR A 132 -14.25 3.52 -11.40
C TYR A 132 -13.99 2.41 -10.38
N LEU A 133 -14.50 1.21 -10.63
CA LEU A 133 -14.35 0.03 -9.78
C LEU A 133 -13.32 -0.91 -10.40
N ASP A 134 -12.66 -1.72 -9.55
CA ASP A 134 -11.71 -2.75 -9.96
C ASP A 134 -10.61 -2.22 -10.90
N ASN A 135 -10.17 -0.98 -10.66
CA ASN A 135 -9.28 -0.22 -11.54
C ASN A 135 -7.84 -0.08 -11.04
N SER A 136 -7.59 -0.56 -9.81
CA SER A 136 -6.31 -0.48 -9.14
C SER A 136 -6.10 -1.69 -8.24
N VAL A 137 -4.84 -2.02 -8.01
CA VAL A 137 -4.39 -3.02 -7.05
C VAL A 137 -3.05 -2.55 -6.50
N THR A 138 -2.88 -2.64 -5.19
CA THR A 138 -1.66 -2.20 -4.50
C THR A 138 -0.76 -3.42 -4.25
N ILE A 139 0.52 -3.31 -4.59
CA ILE A 139 1.56 -4.27 -4.20
C ILE A 139 2.36 -3.62 -3.09
N TRP A 140 2.18 -4.10 -1.87
CA TRP A 140 2.95 -3.66 -0.71
C TRP A 140 4.14 -4.60 -0.49
N ILE A 141 5.35 -4.04 -0.37
CA ILE A 141 6.59 -4.80 -0.20
C ILE A 141 7.27 -4.35 1.09
N ALA A 142 7.38 -5.25 2.05
CA ALA A 142 8.18 -5.03 3.25
C ALA A 142 9.66 -4.93 2.87
N LEU A 143 10.33 -3.84 3.27
CA LEU A 143 11.78 -3.70 3.11
C LEU A 143 12.55 -3.93 4.42
N ASP A 144 11.84 -4.01 5.54
CA ASP A 144 12.30 -4.42 6.87
C ASP A 144 11.35 -5.50 7.40
N ASP A 145 11.71 -6.17 8.50
CA ASP A 145 10.83 -7.12 9.16
C ASP A 145 9.50 -6.45 9.55
N ALA A 146 8.40 -7.05 9.11
CA ALA A 146 7.06 -6.51 9.29
C ALA A 146 6.19 -7.55 10.02
N ASP A 147 5.73 -7.18 11.20
CA ASP A 147 4.87 -7.98 12.06
C ASP A 147 3.88 -7.06 12.80
N PRO A 148 2.90 -7.62 13.55
CA PRO A 148 1.92 -6.81 14.28
C PRO A 148 2.54 -5.83 15.31
N GLU A 149 3.72 -6.12 15.86
CA GLU A 149 4.40 -5.24 16.81
C GLU A 149 5.13 -4.07 16.11
N THR A 150 5.59 -4.28 14.87
CA THR A 150 6.27 -3.26 14.05
C THR A 150 5.33 -2.47 13.13
N GLY A 151 4.05 -2.83 13.10
CA GLY A 151 3.01 -2.10 12.38
C GLY A 151 2.87 -2.52 10.91
N VAL A 152 2.91 -3.83 10.66
CA VAL A 152 2.56 -4.43 9.37
C VAL A 152 1.17 -3.99 8.90
N VAL A 153 0.96 -4.00 7.59
CA VAL A 153 -0.36 -3.74 7.00
C VAL A 153 -1.35 -4.81 7.46
N GLU A 154 -2.55 -4.41 7.88
CA GLU A 154 -3.62 -5.33 8.29
C GLU A 154 -4.81 -5.20 7.32
N TYR A 155 -5.41 -6.32 6.94
CA TYR A 155 -6.53 -6.40 6.01
C TYR A 155 -7.78 -6.96 6.69
N ALA A 156 -8.95 -6.41 6.35
CA ALA A 156 -10.25 -7.02 6.69
C ALA A 156 -10.69 -7.94 5.55
N ALA A 157 -10.70 -9.25 5.79
CA ALA A 157 -10.96 -10.25 4.77
C ALA A 157 -12.33 -10.07 4.10
N GLY A 158 -12.34 -10.03 2.76
CA GLY A 158 -13.55 -9.91 1.95
C GLY A 158 -14.15 -8.50 1.88
N SER A 159 -13.55 -7.52 2.57
CA SER A 159 -14.06 -6.13 2.62
C SER A 159 -14.07 -5.41 1.28
N HIS A 160 -13.25 -5.86 0.31
CA HIS A 160 -13.25 -5.35 -1.06
C HIS A 160 -14.58 -5.56 -1.80
N LYS A 161 -15.43 -6.50 -1.33
CA LYS A 161 -16.73 -6.81 -1.94
C LYS A 161 -17.88 -5.91 -1.46
N TRP A 162 -17.63 -5.06 -0.46
CA TRP A 162 -18.68 -4.20 0.09
C TRP A 162 -19.07 -3.07 -0.89
N THR A 163 -20.28 -2.54 -0.74
CA THR A 163 -20.84 -1.55 -1.68
C THR A 163 -20.07 -0.23 -1.64
N LYS A 164 -20.07 0.51 -2.76
CA LYS A 164 -19.38 1.80 -2.88
C LYS A 164 -19.74 2.81 -1.79
N GLN A 165 -20.99 2.86 -1.35
CA GLN A 165 -21.41 3.74 -0.25
C GLN A 165 -20.74 3.38 1.08
N ALA A 166 -20.52 2.08 1.34
CA ALA A 166 -19.77 1.59 2.47
C ALA A 166 -18.25 1.80 2.32
N GLN A 167 -17.75 1.92 1.09
CA GLN A 167 -16.33 2.13 0.80
C GLN A 167 -15.86 3.57 1.12
N HIS A 168 -16.73 4.58 0.94
CA HIS A 168 -16.41 5.98 1.19
C HIS A 168 -16.59 6.44 2.66
N SER A 169 -17.21 5.63 3.53
CA SER A 169 -17.42 5.96 4.96
C SER A 169 -16.20 5.67 5.85
N ALA A 170 -15.15 5.07 5.31
CA ALA A 170 -13.88 4.85 6.01
C ALA A 170 -12.99 6.11 6.10
N GLY A 171 -13.32 7.19 5.38
CA GLY A 171 -12.45 8.36 5.20
C GLY A 171 -12.42 9.41 6.33
N ASP A 172 -13.09 9.19 7.48
CA ASP A 172 -13.22 10.25 8.51
C ASP A 172 -12.43 10.00 9.82
N SER A 173 -11.75 11.09 10.23
CA SER A 173 -11.09 11.46 11.51
C SER A 173 -10.00 10.60 12.16
N SER A 174 -9.67 9.39 11.69
CA SER A 174 -8.68 8.51 12.34
C SER A 174 -7.51 8.04 11.47
N PHE A 175 -7.39 8.57 10.23
CA PHE A 175 -6.39 8.13 9.27
C PHE A 175 -4.95 8.18 9.82
N HIS A 176 -4.61 9.20 10.63
CA HIS A 176 -3.30 9.29 11.29
C HIS A 176 -3.42 9.19 12.82
N GLY A 177 -3.17 8.01 13.36
CA GLY A 177 -2.97 7.76 14.79
C GLY A 177 -4.14 8.13 15.70
N GLY A 178 -5.36 7.74 15.32
CA GLY A 178 -6.49 7.65 16.26
C GLY A 178 -6.32 6.46 17.23
N GLU A 179 -6.96 6.54 18.41
CA GLU A 179 -6.91 5.46 19.41
C GLU A 179 -7.61 4.18 18.94
N ASP A 180 -8.69 4.32 18.16
CA ASP A 180 -9.37 3.21 17.48
C ASP A 180 -9.02 3.23 15.98
N TYR A 181 -7.94 2.52 15.62
CA TYR A 181 -7.50 2.41 14.23
C TYR A 181 -8.46 1.57 13.37
N LYS A 182 -9.42 0.82 13.95
CA LYS A 182 -10.42 0.03 13.22
C LYS A 182 -11.75 0.77 13.03
N ALA A 183 -11.89 2.00 13.56
CA ALA A 183 -13.12 2.78 13.47
C ALA A 183 -13.65 2.93 12.03
N GLY A 184 -12.76 3.17 11.06
CA GLY A 184 -13.12 3.25 9.64
C GLY A 184 -13.72 1.95 9.10
N CYS A 185 -13.09 0.80 9.43
CA CYS A 185 -13.58 -0.52 9.06
C CYS A 185 -14.94 -0.83 9.71
N ARG A 186 -15.14 -0.48 10.98
CA ARG A 186 -16.41 -0.69 11.68
C ARG A 186 -17.58 0.04 11.02
N ARG A 187 -17.38 1.31 10.66
CA ARG A 187 -18.39 2.08 9.92
C ARG A 187 -18.68 1.50 8.54
N ALA A 188 -17.65 1.03 7.84
CA ALA A 188 -17.80 0.40 6.54
C ALA A 188 -18.56 -0.94 6.64
N ALA A 189 -18.28 -1.75 7.66
CA ALA A 189 -19.00 -3.01 7.93
C ALA A 189 -20.49 -2.75 8.23
N GLU A 190 -20.80 -1.79 9.11
CA GLU A 190 -22.17 -1.38 9.42
C GLU A 190 -22.92 -0.91 8.16
N ALA A 191 -22.30 -0.05 7.34
CA ALA A 191 -22.88 0.42 6.09
C ALA A 191 -23.09 -0.71 5.05
N ALA A 192 -22.30 -1.78 5.13
CA ALA A 192 -22.43 -2.97 4.30
C ALA A 192 -23.42 -4.00 4.86
N GLY A 193 -23.99 -3.78 6.06
CA GLY A 193 -24.82 -4.76 6.75
C GLY A 193 -24.07 -6.00 7.23
N VAL A 194 -22.76 -5.86 7.50
CA VAL A 194 -21.86 -6.92 7.95
C VAL A 194 -21.58 -6.75 9.44
N ASP A 195 -21.66 -7.85 10.19
CA ASP A 195 -21.26 -7.86 11.60
C ASP A 195 -19.73 -7.70 11.72
N PHE A 196 -19.29 -6.59 12.31
CA PHE A 196 -17.87 -6.27 12.46
C PHE A 196 -17.12 -7.32 13.29
N ASP A 197 -17.76 -7.87 14.32
CA ASP A 197 -17.11 -8.83 15.22
C ASP A 197 -16.96 -10.22 14.56
N SER A 198 -17.59 -10.43 13.40
CA SER A 198 -17.43 -11.62 12.55
C SER A 198 -16.27 -11.52 11.55
N LEU A 199 -15.61 -10.35 11.45
CA LEU A 199 -14.54 -10.12 10.48
C LEU A 199 -13.25 -10.82 10.88
N GLU A 200 -12.64 -11.49 9.90
CA GLU A 200 -11.27 -11.97 10.00
C GLU A 200 -10.31 -10.85 9.59
N PHE A 201 -9.31 -10.60 10.45
CA PHE A 201 -8.23 -9.67 10.17
C PHE A 201 -6.91 -10.41 10.05
N GLU A 202 -6.10 -10.01 9.08
CA GLU A 202 -4.77 -10.60 8.83
C GLU A 202 -3.75 -9.47 8.65
N GLY A 203 -2.60 -9.59 9.32
CA GLY A 203 -1.45 -8.70 9.19
C GLY A 203 -0.15 -9.49 9.08
#